data_AF-A0A353RQG7-F1
#
_entry.id   AF-A0A353RQG7-F1
#
_cell.length_a   1.000
_cell.length_b   1.000
_cell.length_c   1.000
_cell.angle_alpha   90.00
_cell.angle_beta   90.00
_cell.angle_gamma   90.00
#
_symmetry.space_group_name_H-M   'P 1'
#
loop_
_entity.id
_entity.type
_entity.pdbx_description
1 polymer ?
#
loop_
_entity_poly.entity_id
_entity_poly.type
_entity_poly.pdbx_seq_one_letter_code
_entity_poly.pdbx_strand_id
1 'polypeptide(L)'
;MDQNSNNKPQWDIDKTHPQFHDELIENLSGVLDPELGFSVLELGLVRNISIQGDKAHLVMILTTPFCPYGPMLMESTRAKVEQVLGLKTTLEYGEGVWDQSYMDKNLLDSGWGLYS
;
A
#
# COMPACT_ATOMS: atom_id res chain seq x y z
N MET A 1 7.21 26.71 -9.75
CA MET A 1 7.14 26.65 -8.27
C MET A 1 6.21 25.50 -7.99
N ASP A 2 6.76 24.29 -7.86
CA ASP A 2 5.97 23.06 -7.80
C ASP A 2 6.31 22.41 -6.47
N GLN A 3 5.80 23.06 -5.42
CA GLN A 3 5.82 22.54 -4.07
C GLN A 3 4.81 21.40 -4.02
N ASN A 4 5.27 20.14 -4.01
CA ASN A 4 4.96 19.17 -2.96
C ASN A 4 5.53 17.77 -3.31
N SER A 5 6.83 17.59 -3.12
CA SER A 5 7.55 16.32 -3.32
C SER A 5 7.26 15.26 -2.24
N ASN A 6 6.11 15.30 -1.55
CA ASN A 6 5.90 14.61 -0.26
C ASN A 6 4.74 13.59 -0.24
N ASN A 7 4.19 13.21 -1.40
CA ASN A 7 3.04 12.31 -1.43
C ASN A 7 3.38 10.82 -1.52
N LYS A 8 4.67 10.49 -1.68
CA LYS A 8 5.14 9.10 -1.68
C LYS A 8 4.93 8.52 -0.28
N PRO A 9 4.32 7.34 -0.16
CA PRO A 9 4.20 6.69 1.14
C PRO A 9 5.60 6.38 1.66
N GLN A 10 5.90 6.86 2.87
CA GLN A 10 7.15 6.56 3.54
C GLN A 10 6.88 5.46 4.56
N TRP A 11 7.37 4.25 4.29
CA TRP A 11 7.20 3.15 5.22
C TRP A 11 8.31 3.16 6.26
N ASP A 12 7.93 3.05 7.53
CA ASP A 12 8.88 3.01 8.63
C ASP A 12 9.68 1.70 8.65
N ILE A 13 9.10 0.62 8.12
CA ILE A 13 9.78 -0.66 7.95
C ILE A 13 11.03 -0.56 7.08
N ASP A 14 11.09 0.35 6.10
CA ASP A 14 12.28 0.51 5.25
C ASP A 14 13.49 1.02 6.02
N LYS A 15 13.24 1.75 7.13
CA LYS A 15 14.31 2.24 8.01
C LYS A 15 14.73 1.20 9.03
N THR A 16 13.78 0.39 9.51
CA THR A 16 14.01 -0.54 10.62
C THR A 16 14.40 -1.94 10.14
N HIS A 17 13.78 -2.41 9.05
CA HIS A 17 13.92 -3.75 8.48
C HIS A 17 13.88 -3.72 6.93
N PRO A 18 14.88 -3.10 6.28
CA PRO A 18 14.90 -2.95 4.82
C PRO A 18 14.87 -4.27 4.05
N GLN A 19 15.23 -5.40 4.67
CA GLN A 19 15.21 -6.71 4.02
C GLN A 19 13.82 -7.19 3.58
N PHE A 20 12.74 -6.64 4.15
CA PHE A 20 11.37 -6.99 3.76
C PHE A 20 10.82 -6.10 2.64
N HIS A 21 11.53 -5.03 2.26
CA HIS A 21 11.04 -4.04 1.30
C HIS A 21 10.64 -4.67 -0.04
N ASP A 22 11.55 -5.41 -0.67
CA ASP A 22 11.32 -6.01 -1.98
C ASP A 22 10.18 -7.03 -1.94
N GLU A 23 10.12 -7.87 -0.91
CA GLU A 23 9.09 -8.90 -0.76
C GLU A 23 7.70 -8.29 -0.49
N LEU A 24 7.64 -7.17 0.28
CA LEU A 24 6.42 -6.40 0.46
C LEU A 24 5.96 -5.76 -0.84
N ILE A 25 6.86 -5.15 -1.62
CA ILE A 25 6.51 -4.56 -2.92
C ILE A 25 5.95 -5.62 -3.85
N GLU A 26 6.65 -6.75 -3.98
CA GLU A 26 6.21 -7.84 -4.86
C GLU A 26 4.83 -8.36 -4.46
N ASN A 27 4.61 -8.67 -3.18
CA ASN A 27 3.33 -9.22 -2.72
C ASN A 27 2.17 -8.22 -2.77
N LEU A 28 2.43 -6.95 -2.48
CA LEU A 28 1.41 -5.90 -2.48
C LEU A 28 1.07 -5.43 -3.91
N SER A 29 2.01 -5.54 -4.86
CA SER A 29 1.74 -5.26 -6.28
C SER A 29 0.64 -6.19 -6.85
N GLY A 30 0.50 -7.40 -6.32
CA GLY A 30 -0.54 -8.35 -6.73
C GLY A 30 -1.94 -8.06 -6.18
N VAL A 31 -2.08 -7.08 -5.28
CA VAL A 31 -3.38 -6.69 -4.71
C VAL A 31 -3.95 -5.55 -5.56
N LEU A 32 -4.86 -5.90 -6.46
CA LEU A 32 -5.49 -4.99 -7.42
C LEU A 32 -6.85 -4.48 -6.91
N ASP A 33 -7.10 -3.20 -7.12
CA ASP A 33 -8.42 -2.60 -6.94
C ASP A 33 -9.32 -3.01 -8.13
N PRO A 34 -10.45 -3.71 -7.89
CA PRO A 34 -11.30 -4.21 -8.97
C PRO A 34 -12.04 -3.10 -9.73
N GLU A 35 -12.16 -1.90 -9.17
CA GLU A 35 -12.86 -0.77 -9.79
C GLU A 35 -11.92 0.00 -10.73
N LEU A 36 -10.67 0.20 -10.32
CA LEU A 36 -9.68 0.99 -11.06
C LEU A 36 -8.69 0.15 -11.87
N GLY A 37 -8.52 -1.14 -11.53
CA GLY A 37 -7.59 -2.06 -12.20
C GLY A 37 -6.11 -1.84 -11.87
N PHE A 38 -5.80 -1.01 -10.86
CA PHE A 38 -4.44 -0.72 -10.41
C PHE A 38 -4.16 -1.36 -9.05
N SER A 39 -2.89 -1.61 -8.74
CA SER A 39 -2.48 -2.13 -7.45
C SER A 39 -2.61 -1.10 -6.32
N VAL A 40 -2.73 -1.59 -5.08
CA VAL A 40 -2.73 -0.75 -3.88
C VAL A 40 -1.45 0.10 -3.73
N LEU A 41 -0.34 -0.35 -4.35
CA LEU A 41 0.93 0.39 -4.39
C LEU A 41 0.91 1.50 -5.42
N GLU A 42 0.48 1.22 -6.65
CA GLU A 42 0.36 2.21 -7.72
C GLU A 42 -0.59 3.34 -7.33
N LEU A 43 -1.69 2.97 -6.68
CA LEU A 43 -2.67 3.92 -6.14
C LEU A 43 -2.15 4.66 -4.91
N GLY A 44 -1.06 4.24 -4.28
CA GLY A 44 -0.51 4.88 -3.08
C GLY A 44 -1.43 4.75 -1.85
N LEU A 45 -2.22 3.68 -1.79
CA LEU A 45 -3.19 3.42 -0.72
C LEU A 45 -2.50 3.02 0.58
N VAL A 46 -1.39 2.29 0.49
CA VAL A 46 -0.58 1.87 1.64
C VAL A 46 0.25 3.05 2.12
N ARG A 47 -0.15 3.67 3.24
CA ARG A 47 0.48 4.88 3.78
C ARG A 47 1.72 4.58 4.60
N ASN A 48 1.67 3.52 5.41
CA ASN A 48 2.78 3.14 6.27
C ASN A 48 2.70 1.65 6.63
N ILE A 49 3.86 1.03 6.75
CA ILE A 49 4.04 -0.30 7.34
C ILE A 49 5.14 -0.16 8.39
N SER A 50 4.85 -0.58 9.63
CA SER A 50 5.82 -0.57 10.71
C SER A 50 5.71 -1.82 11.58
N ILE A 51 6.80 -2.19 12.25
CA ILE A 51 6.81 -3.28 13.22
C ILE A 51 6.87 -2.67 14.61
N GLN A 52 5.88 -2.97 15.45
CA GLN A 52 5.76 -2.49 16.82
C GLN A 52 5.81 -3.68 17.79
N GLY A 53 7.03 -4.01 18.25
CA GLY A 53 7.27 -5.19 19.07
C GLY A 53 7.04 -6.47 18.28
N ASP A 54 6.02 -7.25 18.65
CA ASP A 54 5.67 -8.55 18.05
C ASP A 54 4.49 -8.45 17.07
N LYS A 55 4.15 -7.25 16.61
CA LYS A 55 3.02 -7.00 15.71
C LYS A 55 3.42 -6.05 14.60
N ALA A 56 2.84 -6.24 13.42
CA ALA A 56 2.93 -5.27 12.35
C ALA A 56 1.74 -4.31 12.40
N HIS A 57 1.98 -3.06 12.01
CA HIS A 57 1.00 -2.01 11.92
C HIS A 57 0.96 -1.51 10.47
N LEU A 58 -0.19 -1.68 9.83
CA LEU A 58 -0.44 -1.30 8.44
C LEU A 58 -1.44 -0.14 8.44
N VAL A 59 -1.03 1.00 7.91
CA VAL A 59 -1.90 2.16 7.71
C VAL A 59 -2.27 2.25 6.23
N MET A 60 -3.56 2.25 5.92
CA MET A 60 -4.05 2.27 4.54
C MET A 60 -5.25 3.21 4.38
N ILE A 61 -5.34 3.89 3.23
CA ILE A 61 -6.49 4.72 2.83
C ILE A 61 -7.25 4.05 1.68
N LEU A 62 -8.50 4.46 1.44
CA LEU A 62 -9.27 4.03 0.26
C LEU A 62 -9.45 5.16 -0.74
N THR A 63 -9.54 4.78 -2.02
CA THR A 63 -9.87 5.66 -3.14
C THR A 63 -11.25 6.31 -2.98
N THR A 64 -12.21 5.59 -2.40
CA THR A 64 -13.55 6.09 -2.15
C THR A 64 -14.05 5.69 -0.75
N PRO A 65 -14.65 6.63 0.00
CA PRO A 65 -15.32 6.28 1.24
C PRO A 65 -16.53 5.39 0.88
N PHE A 66 -16.65 4.23 1.54
CA PHE A 66 -17.75 3.27 1.37
C PHE A 66 -17.73 2.39 0.11
N CYS A 67 -16.58 2.15 -0.53
CA CYS A 67 -16.52 1.10 -1.55
C CYS A 67 -16.91 -0.26 -0.94
N PRO A 68 -17.87 -1.02 -1.52
CA PRO A 68 -18.25 -2.34 -1.01
C PRO A 68 -17.07 -3.33 -0.99
N TYR A 69 -16.10 -3.13 -1.88
CA TYR A 69 -14.86 -3.93 -1.95
C TYR A 69 -13.73 -3.40 -1.08
N GLY A 70 -13.87 -2.20 -0.51
CA GLY A 70 -12.86 -1.58 0.36
C GLY A 70 -12.39 -2.48 1.50
N PRO A 71 -13.30 -3.07 2.31
CA PRO A 71 -12.92 -3.99 3.38
C PRO A 71 -12.17 -5.23 2.89
N MET A 72 -12.57 -5.77 1.72
CA MET A 72 -11.91 -6.93 1.12
C MET A 72 -10.49 -6.61 0.66
N LEU A 73 -10.30 -5.45 0.03
CA LEU A 73 -9.00 -4.97 -0.42
C LEU A 73 -8.04 -4.76 0.76
N MET A 74 -8.55 -4.12 1.82
CA MET A 74 -7.82 -3.91 3.07
C MET A 74 -7.42 -5.22 3.73
N GLU A 75 -8.35 -6.16 3.84
CA GLU A 75 -8.07 -7.47 4.42
C GLU A 75 -7.06 -8.26 3.58
N SER A 76 -7.16 -8.21 2.26
CA SER A 76 -6.20 -8.84 1.35
C SER A 76 -4.79 -8.25 1.50
N THR A 77 -4.70 -6.92 1.63
CA THR A 77 -3.44 -6.20 1.88
C THR A 77 -2.86 -6.61 3.24
N ARG A 78 -3.67 -6.62 4.30
CA ARG A 78 -3.28 -7.04 5.65
C ARG A 78 -2.75 -8.48 5.66
N ALA A 79 -3.46 -9.39 5.01
CA ALA A 79 -3.07 -10.79 4.93
C ALA A 79 -1.73 -10.99 4.21
N LYS A 80 -1.48 -10.22 3.13
CA LYS A 80 -0.19 -10.23 2.43
C LYS A 80 0.96 -9.71 3.30
N VAL A 81 0.75 -8.60 4.01
CA VAL A 81 1.77 -8.08 4.96
C VAL A 81 2.05 -9.10 6.07
N GLU A 82 1.01 -9.73 6.63
CA GLU A 82 1.15 -10.76 7.66
C GLU A 82 1.90 -12.00 7.14
N GLN A 83 1.68 -12.39 5.88
CA GLN A 83 2.39 -13.50 5.24
C GLN A 83 3.89 -13.20 5.10
N VAL A 84 4.24 -11.98 4.66
CA VAL A 84 5.64 -11.55 4.43
C VAL A 84 6.39 -11.37 5.75
N LEU A 85 5.77 -10.69 6.72
CA LEU A 85 6.41 -10.39 7.99
C LEU A 85 6.35 -11.57 8.98
N GLY A 86 5.43 -12.51 8.78
CA GLY A 86 5.16 -13.60 9.74
C GLY A 86 4.61 -13.09 11.08
N LEU A 87 4.13 -11.84 11.13
CA LEU A 87 3.66 -11.16 12.33
C LEU A 87 2.19 -10.77 12.19
N LYS A 88 1.44 -10.89 13.29
CA LYS A 88 0.05 -10.45 13.32
C LYS A 88 -0.04 -8.98 12.94
N THR A 89 -0.75 -8.69 11.86
CA THR A 89 -0.84 -7.34 11.30
C THR A 89 -2.15 -6.68 11.72
N THR A 90 -2.04 -5.51 12.34
CA THR A 90 -3.18 -4.64 12.65
C THR A 90 -3.36 -3.65 11.50
N LEU A 91 -4.58 -3.57 10.97
CA LEU A 91 -4.93 -2.63 9.92
C LEU A 91 -5.60 -1.39 10.53
N GLU A 92 -5.05 -0.22 10.21
CA GLU A 92 -5.55 1.08 10.58
C GLU A 92 -5.97 1.86 9.34
N TYR A 93 -7.12 2.52 9.42
CA TYR A 93 -7.57 3.44 8.39
C TYR A 93 -6.83 4.76 8.53
N GLY A 94 -6.11 5.16 7.48
CA GLY A 94 -5.44 6.45 7.46
C GLY A 94 -6.43 7.62 7.42
N GLU A 95 -6.05 8.73 8.03
CA GLU A 95 -6.81 9.98 7.97
C GLU A 95 -6.56 10.67 6.63
N GLY A 96 -7.59 10.79 5.79
CA GLY A 96 -7.51 11.54 4.53
C GLY A 96 -8.44 11.02 3.45
N VAL A 97 -8.84 11.92 2.56
CA VAL A 97 -9.50 11.57 1.30
C VAL A 97 -8.40 11.32 0.28
N TRP A 98 -8.42 10.15 -0.35
CA TRP A 98 -7.51 9.83 -1.44
C TRP A 98 -7.81 10.71 -2.67
N ASP A 99 -6.77 11.05 -3.42
CA ASP A 99 -6.80 11.82 -4.66
C ASP A 99 -5.73 11.29 -5.65
N GLN A 100 -5.89 11.57 -6.94
CA GLN A 100 -4.96 11.12 -7.99
C GLN A 100 -3.51 11.57 -7.78
N SER A 101 -3.28 12.65 -7.01
CA SER A 101 -1.94 13.09 -6.62
C SER A 101 -1.16 12.07 -5.77
N TYR A 102 -1.82 11.07 -5.18
CA TYR A 102 -1.17 9.98 -4.43
C TYR A 102 -0.66 8.85 -5.32
N MET A 103 -1.11 8.78 -6.58
CA MET A 103 -0.62 7.74 -7.50
C MET A 103 0.87 7.93 -7.80
N ASP A 104 1.65 6.86 -7.72
CA ASP A 104 3.04 6.91 -8.15
C ASP A 104 3.11 6.74 -9.67
N LYS A 105 3.24 7.86 -10.38
CA LYS A 105 3.37 7.90 -11.84
C LYS A 105 4.55 7.09 -12.38
N ASN A 106 5.58 6.84 -11.57
CA ASN A 106 6.71 6.01 -12.01
C ASN A 106 6.30 4.53 -12.04
N LEU A 107 5.47 4.07 -11.10
CA LEU A 107 4.94 2.70 -11.12
C LEU A 107 3.98 2.49 -12.30
N LEU A 108 3.19 3.53 -12.64
CA LEU A 108 2.28 3.52 -13.80
C LEU A 108 3.02 3.47 -15.16
N ASP A 109 4.17 4.14 -15.27
CA ASP A 109 4.98 4.17 -16.51
C ASP A 109 5.93 2.96 -16.63
N SER A 110 6.32 2.34 -15.50
CA SER A 110 7.31 1.25 -15.44
C SER A 110 6.86 -0.09 -16.03
N GLY A 111 5.76 -0.13 -16.80
CA GLY A 111 5.41 -1.33 -17.57
C GLY A 111 5.05 -2.55 -16.72
N TRP A 112 4.54 -2.37 -15.50
CA TRP A 112 3.89 -3.44 -14.73
C TRP A 112 2.42 -3.63 -15.13
N GLY A 113 2.16 -3.46 -16.43
CA GLY A 113 0.93 -3.82 -17.10
C GLY A 113 1.24 -4.64 -18.35
N LEU A 114 0.52 -5.75 -18.50
CA LEU A 114 0.15 -6.28 -19.82
C LEU A 114 1.22 -7.05 -20.64
N TYR A 115 2.18 -7.74 -20.03
CA TYR A 115 2.91 -8.81 -20.70
C TYR A 115 3.16 -10.02 -19.77
N SER A 116 2.17 -10.91 -19.71
CA SER A 116 2.40 -12.36 -19.78
C SER A 116 1.30 -13.05 -20.54
#